data_AF-A0A1M7J7P9-F1
#
_entry.id   AF-A0A1M7J7P9-F1
#
_cell.length_a   1.000
_cell.length_b   1.000
_cell.length_c   1.000
_cell.angle_alpha   90.00
_cell.angle_beta   90.00
_cell.angle_gamma   90.00
#
_symmetry.space_group_name_H-M   'P 1'
#
loop_
_entity.id
_entity.type
_entity.pdbx_description
1 polymer ?
#
loop_
_entity_poly.entity_id
_entity_poly.type
_entity_poly.pdbx_seq_one_letter_code
_entity_poly.pdbx_strand_id
1 'polypeptide(L)'
;MNTKIIKKFVSGLLAAAACFTSMTFMPKEELSAKAASRTISNGIYYIRNKHSGKFIDIDYRGTANGTRVIQYDFNGGSNQQFKVTYESNGYYSIKPMHVPNQTSAIDMRNTSAANTNGTDAQIWKYTGKLREQDFIISAASGGGYQIGTRLSNGRKVLEVTNSSYANGETIQIWDYSTSRMNDNWDFISVQSEKNDATYFTLTTLSNADQKVAENVKSTFNRLGYNGNITSLPSKDTIGQKAKNSRILIFHGHGGPGYFNVNKSKKESDYFSVYSYELEKIISSNDWAHIDFVFFASCNSATTHSDRASLVDAAISAGAKCVIGFNGSVANAEEYLDYMMSAFANNPLITVNGAMTEADKHFSKTSSDSPAKLRVMKGNGNIKLNRG
;
A
#
# COMPACT_ATOMS: atom_id res chain seq x y z
N MET A 1 14.02 -8.75 -83.61
CA MET A 1 13.82 -7.35 -83.19
C MET A 1 14.01 -7.30 -81.67
N ASN A 2 15.20 -6.89 -81.19
CA ASN A 2 15.48 -5.55 -80.61
C ASN A 2 14.49 -5.21 -79.46
N THR A 3 14.86 -4.94 -78.21
CA THR A 3 16.04 -4.18 -77.72
C THR A 3 16.13 -4.21 -76.18
N LYS A 4 17.36 -4.22 -75.63
CA LYS A 4 17.84 -3.47 -74.41
C LYS A 4 17.32 -3.91 -73.01
N ILE A 5 18.03 -3.91 -71.87
CA ILE A 5 19.31 -3.35 -71.41
C ILE A 5 19.67 -3.95 -70.00
N ILE A 6 20.93 -4.38 -69.82
CA ILE A 6 21.89 -4.18 -68.69
C ILE A 6 21.61 -4.66 -67.24
N LYS A 7 22.41 -5.67 -66.83
CA LYS A 7 23.23 -5.91 -65.61
C LYS A 7 23.00 -5.13 -64.29
N LYS A 8 22.97 -5.88 -63.16
CA LYS A 8 23.85 -5.77 -61.94
C LYS A 8 23.47 -6.86 -60.90
N PHE A 9 24.25 -7.92 -60.71
CA PHE A 9 25.32 -8.15 -59.69
C PHE A 9 24.90 -8.18 -58.19
N VAL A 10 24.78 -9.43 -57.70
CA VAL A 10 25.32 -10.07 -56.46
C VAL A 10 24.91 -9.58 -55.06
N SER A 11 24.27 -10.48 -54.30
CA SER A 11 24.71 -11.11 -53.02
C SER A 11 23.44 -11.56 -52.28
N GLY A 12 23.27 -12.72 -51.64
CA GLY A 12 24.13 -13.80 -51.21
C GLY A 12 23.46 -14.35 -49.96
N LEU A 13 22.85 -15.55 -50.01
CA LEU A 13 22.51 -16.35 -48.82
C LEU A 13 22.06 -17.75 -49.26
N LEU A 14 22.89 -18.78 -49.04
CA LEU A 14 22.47 -20.18 -49.15
C LEU A 14 23.40 -21.09 -48.34
N ALA A 15 22.85 -21.67 -47.28
CA ALA A 15 23.13 -22.97 -46.66
C ALA A 15 22.49 -22.93 -45.25
N ALA A 16 21.77 -23.91 -44.72
CA ALA A 16 21.76 -25.34 -45.01
C ALA A 16 20.40 -25.98 -44.66
N ALA A 17 20.24 -27.20 -45.17
CA ALA A 17 19.04 -28.00 -45.18
C ALA A 17 18.76 -28.78 -43.88
N ALA A 18 17.46 -29.01 -43.69
CA ALA A 18 16.78 -30.21 -43.19
C ALA A 18 17.06 -30.76 -41.78
N CYS A 19 15.99 -30.84 -40.98
CA CYS A 19 15.56 -32.11 -40.40
C CYS A 19 14.05 -32.06 -40.11
N PHE A 20 13.26 -32.88 -40.79
CA PHE A 20 11.90 -33.24 -40.37
C PHE A 20 12.02 -34.55 -39.60
N THR A 21 11.51 -34.61 -38.36
CA THR A 21 10.65 -35.71 -37.88
C THR A 21 10.24 -35.53 -36.41
N SER A 22 9.00 -35.95 -36.14
CA SER A 22 8.30 -36.06 -34.87
C SER A 22 7.55 -34.81 -34.40
N MET A 23 6.34 -34.68 -34.95
CA MET A 23 5.24 -33.99 -34.31
C MET A 23 4.86 -34.82 -33.08
N THR A 24 5.57 -34.61 -31.96
CA THR A 24 5.10 -35.13 -30.68
C THR A 24 3.82 -34.40 -30.35
N PHE A 25 2.76 -35.19 -30.20
CA PHE A 25 1.49 -34.79 -29.64
C PHE A 25 1.76 -34.10 -28.30
N MET A 26 1.76 -32.76 -28.28
CA MET A 26 1.87 -32.04 -27.01
C MET A 26 0.63 -32.40 -26.21
N PRO A 27 0.78 -33.04 -25.03
CA PRO A 27 -0.37 -33.34 -24.21
C PRO A 27 -1.05 -32.02 -23.85
N LYS A 28 -2.37 -32.11 -23.71
CA LYS A 28 -3.26 -31.08 -23.18
C LYS A 28 -2.87 -30.76 -21.72
N GLU A 29 -1.73 -30.14 -21.51
CA GLU A 29 -1.49 -29.31 -20.34
C GLU A 29 -2.01 -27.92 -20.68
N GLU A 30 -3.26 -27.73 -20.32
CA GLU A 30 -3.92 -26.43 -20.26
C GLU A 30 -3.01 -25.42 -19.55
N LEU A 31 -2.99 -24.18 -20.06
CA LEU A 31 -2.48 -23.01 -19.35
C LEU A 31 -3.12 -22.92 -17.93
N SER A 32 -2.53 -23.59 -16.94
CA SER A 32 -3.01 -23.57 -15.54
C SER A 32 -2.17 -22.65 -14.64
N ALA A 33 -1.18 -21.94 -15.19
CA ALA A 33 -0.24 -21.16 -14.39
C ALA A 33 -0.53 -19.63 -14.30
N LYS A 34 -1.76 -19.17 -14.58
CA LYS A 34 -2.14 -17.75 -14.37
C LYS A 34 -3.44 -17.53 -13.57
N ALA A 35 -3.95 -18.57 -12.91
CA ALA A 35 -4.65 -18.43 -11.63
C ALA A 35 -3.56 -18.73 -10.58
N ALA A 36 -3.21 -17.90 -9.60
CA ALA A 36 -4.03 -17.52 -8.46
C ALA A 36 -3.12 -16.70 -7.53
N SER A 37 -2.65 -15.53 -7.95
CA SER A 37 -2.02 -14.59 -7.01
C SER A 37 -3.14 -13.85 -6.30
N ARG A 38 -3.36 -14.18 -5.03
CA ARG A 38 -4.18 -13.35 -4.15
C ARG A 38 -3.43 -12.03 -3.91
N THR A 39 -3.69 -11.09 -4.81
CA THR A 39 -3.15 -9.73 -4.87
C THR A 39 -3.62 -8.82 -3.73
N ILE A 40 -4.84 -9.02 -3.23
CA ILE A 40 -5.40 -8.26 -2.11
C ILE A 40 -5.97 -9.22 -1.04
N SER A 41 -5.80 -8.88 0.24
CA SER A 41 -6.38 -9.66 1.34
C SER A 41 -7.90 -9.54 1.36
N ASN A 42 -8.57 -10.52 1.98
CA ASN A 42 -10.01 -10.45 2.18
C ASN A 42 -10.27 -9.39 3.24
N GLY A 43 -11.30 -8.59 3.03
CA GLY A 43 -11.61 -7.48 3.91
C GLY A 43 -12.79 -6.67 3.39
N ILE A 44 -13.12 -5.64 4.14
CA ILE A 44 -14.11 -4.65 3.72
C ILE A 44 -13.33 -3.43 3.24
N TYR A 45 -13.65 -2.88 2.07
CA TYR A 45 -12.92 -1.78 1.45
C TYR A 45 -13.86 -0.69 0.93
N TYR A 46 -13.41 0.55 1.00
CA TYR A 46 -13.82 1.60 0.08
C TYR A 46 -12.96 1.47 -1.18
N ILE A 47 -13.57 1.56 -2.36
CA ILE A 47 -12.87 1.39 -3.64
C ILE A 47 -12.87 2.73 -4.35
N ARG A 48 -11.73 3.44 -4.35
CA ARG A 48 -11.59 4.80 -4.88
C ARG A 48 -11.03 4.77 -6.29
N ASN A 49 -11.68 5.45 -7.22
CA ASN A 49 -11.13 5.72 -8.53
C ASN A 49 -9.98 6.73 -8.43
N LYS A 50 -8.79 6.39 -8.92
CA LYS A 50 -7.61 7.26 -8.81
C LYS A 50 -7.67 8.47 -9.71
N HIS A 51 -8.42 8.39 -10.81
CA HIS A 51 -8.57 9.51 -11.74
C HIS A 51 -9.49 10.59 -11.18
N SER A 52 -10.68 10.21 -10.70
CA SER A 52 -11.68 11.16 -10.20
C SER A 52 -11.59 11.46 -8.70
N GLY A 53 -10.92 10.60 -7.92
CA GLY A 53 -10.90 10.65 -6.46
C GLY A 53 -12.21 10.20 -5.78
N LYS A 54 -13.22 9.80 -6.56
CA LYS A 54 -14.53 9.34 -6.11
C LYS A 54 -14.55 7.84 -5.84
N PHE A 55 -15.61 7.36 -5.22
CA PHE A 55 -15.72 5.98 -4.74
C PHE A 55 -16.78 5.21 -5.48
N ILE A 56 -16.59 3.91 -5.65
CA ILE A 56 -17.67 3.01 -6.07
C ILE A 56 -18.80 3.13 -5.03
N ASP A 57 -20.02 3.29 -5.52
CA ASP A 57 -21.23 3.51 -4.73
C ASP A 57 -22.40 2.72 -5.37
N ILE A 58 -23.26 2.15 -4.53
CA ILE A 58 -24.52 1.55 -4.98
C ILE A 58 -25.62 2.61 -4.96
N ASP A 59 -26.12 2.93 -6.16
CA ASP A 59 -27.04 4.03 -6.42
C ASP A 59 -28.25 4.01 -5.48
N TYR A 60 -28.52 5.16 -4.85
CA TYR A 60 -29.57 5.35 -3.83
C TYR A 60 -29.60 4.31 -2.69
N ARG A 61 -28.48 3.63 -2.41
CA ARG A 61 -28.43 2.48 -1.48
C ARG A 61 -29.42 1.37 -1.83
N GLY A 62 -29.75 1.22 -3.12
CA GLY A 62 -30.69 0.19 -3.57
C GLY A 62 -30.18 -1.22 -3.27
N THR A 63 -31.11 -2.13 -3.00
CA THR A 63 -30.83 -3.55 -2.70
C THR A 63 -31.43 -4.51 -3.73
N ALA A 64 -32.20 -3.97 -4.69
CA ALA A 64 -32.82 -4.76 -5.74
C ALA A 64 -31.78 -5.21 -6.78
N ASN A 65 -32.00 -6.40 -7.34
CA ASN A 65 -31.27 -6.88 -8.51
C ASN A 65 -31.35 -5.84 -9.64
N GLY A 66 -30.20 -5.51 -10.23
CA GLY A 66 -30.10 -4.51 -11.29
C GLY A 66 -29.91 -3.08 -10.81
N THR A 67 -29.82 -2.84 -9.49
CA THR A 67 -29.40 -1.52 -8.98
C THR A 67 -28.02 -1.18 -9.52
N ARG A 68 -27.86 0.04 -10.03
CA ARG A 68 -26.63 0.48 -10.71
C ARG A 68 -25.46 0.60 -9.73
N VAL A 69 -24.28 0.29 -10.24
CA VAL A 69 -23.00 0.66 -9.60
C VAL A 69 -22.53 1.95 -10.26
N ILE A 70 -22.31 2.98 -9.45
CA ILE A 70 -21.90 4.32 -9.89
C ILE A 70 -20.62 4.74 -9.17
N GLN A 71 -20.04 5.87 -9.56
CA GLN A 71 -19.14 6.62 -8.68
C GLN A 71 -19.90 7.73 -7.94
N TYR A 72 -19.48 8.02 -6.72
CA TYR A 72 -19.98 9.15 -5.95
C TYR A 72 -18.90 9.70 -5.01
N ASP A 73 -19.05 10.96 -4.59
CA ASP A 73 -18.21 11.55 -3.56
C ASP A 73 -18.27 10.72 -2.27
N PHE A 74 -17.16 10.71 -1.54
CA PHE A 74 -17.06 9.96 -0.30
C PHE A 74 -18.07 10.47 0.74
N ASN A 75 -18.91 9.58 1.26
CA ASN A 75 -19.85 9.87 2.34
C ASN A 75 -19.77 8.85 3.49
N GLY A 76 -18.90 7.84 3.38
CA GLY A 76 -18.69 6.81 4.41
C GLY A 76 -19.86 5.84 4.60
N GLY A 77 -20.92 5.96 3.79
CA GLY A 77 -22.10 5.10 3.86
C GLY A 77 -21.76 3.64 3.57
N SER A 78 -22.54 2.71 4.12
CA SER A 78 -22.36 1.27 3.91
C SER A 78 -22.58 0.83 2.45
N ASN A 79 -23.21 1.67 1.62
CA ASN A 79 -23.31 1.51 0.16
C ASN A 79 -22.03 1.84 -0.61
N GLN A 80 -21.03 2.43 0.06
CA GLN A 80 -19.67 2.64 -0.45
C GLN A 80 -18.65 1.64 0.12
N GLN A 81 -19.10 0.74 1.00
CA GLN A 81 -18.26 -0.27 1.64
C GLN A 81 -18.50 -1.62 0.96
N PHE A 82 -17.43 -2.31 0.58
CA PHE A 82 -17.51 -3.57 -0.16
C PHE A 82 -16.67 -4.66 0.50
N LYS A 83 -17.29 -5.79 0.83
CA LYS A 83 -16.57 -7.01 1.20
C LYS A 83 -15.95 -7.62 -0.05
N VAL A 84 -14.63 -7.60 -0.10
CA VAL A 84 -13.82 -8.22 -1.15
C VAL A 84 -13.32 -9.56 -0.62
N THR A 85 -13.65 -10.64 -1.31
CA THR A 85 -13.30 -12.01 -0.88
C THR A 85 -12.68 -12.76 -2.04
N TYR A 86 -11.48 -13.28 -1.84
CA TYR A 86 -10.89 -14.29 -2.73
C TYR A 86 -11.57 -15.63 -2.46
N GLU A 87 -12.36 -16.08 -3.41
CA GLU A 87 -13.22 -17.26 -3.30
C GLU A 87 -12.45 -18.54 -3.68
N SER A 88 -12.98 -19.70 -3.29
CA SER A 88 -12.35 -21.01 -3.57
C SER A 88 -12.25 -21.35 -5.06
N ASN A 89 -12.99 -20.64 -5.92
CA ASN A 89 -12.94 -20.78 -7.37
C ASN A 89 -11.75 -20.05 -8.03
N GLY A 90 -10.92 -19.34 -7.25
CA GLY A 90 -9.72 -18.64 -7.73
C GLY A 90 -9.97 -17.21 -8.22
N TYR A 91 -11.13 -16.62 -7.93
CA TYR A 91 -11.50 -15.26 -8.30
C TYR A 91 -12.01 -14.46 -7.10
N TYR A 92 -12.08 -13.14 -7.23
CA TYR A 92 -12.65 -12.26 -6.23
C TYR A 92 -14.15 -12.08 -6.44
N SER A 93 -14.91 -12.06 -5.34
CA SER A 93 -16.23 -11.45 -5.29
C SER A 93 -16.16 -10.09 -4.59
N ILE A 94 -17.05 -9.16 -4.99
CA ILE A 94 -17.13 -7.81 -4.42
C ILE A 94 -18.59 -7.57 -4.00
N LYS A 95 -18.87 -7.52 -2.70
CA LYS A 95 -20.23 -7.51 -2.15
C LYS A 95 -20.50 -6.24 -1.35
N PRO A 96 -21.53 -5.44 -1.67
CA PRO A 96 -21.82 -4.21 -0.93
C PRO A 96 -22.29 -4.53 0.51
N MET A 97 -21.82 -3.75 1.48
CA MET A 97 -22.07 -4.01 2.89
C MET A 97 -23.46 -3.60 3.36
N HIS A 98 -24.14 -2.68 2.68
CA HIS A 98 -25.52 -2.29 3.03
C HIS A 98 -26.56 -3.36 2.67
N VAL A 99 -26.23 -4.33 1.81
CA VAL A 99 -27.11 -5.45 1.48
C VAL A 99 -27.09 -6.47 2.63
N PRO A 100 -28.24 -6.78 3.26
CA PRO A 100 -28.31 -7.73 4.36
C PRO A 100 -27.71 -9.08 3.99
N ASN A 101 -26.90 -9.63 4.90
CA ASN A 101 -26.18 -10.90 4.75
C ASN A 101 -25.31 -11.00 3.48
N GLN A 102 -24.97 -9.86 2.85
CA GLN A 102 -24.16 -9.79 1.62
C GLN A 102 -24.66 -10.75 0.53
N THR A 103 -25.98 -10.82 0.34
CA THR A 103 -26.64 -11.72 -0.62
C THR A 103 -26.53 -11.26 -2.07
N SER A 104 -25.95 -10.08 -2.32
CA SER A 104 -25.69 -9.55 -3.66
C SER A 104 -24.20 -9.24 -3.84
N ALA A 105 -23.74 -9.25 -5.09
CA ALA A 105 -22.40 -8.88 -5.49
C ALA A 105 -22.45 -7.92 -6.69
N ILE A 106 -21.35 -7.19 -6.93
CA ILE A 106 -21.13 -6.54 -8.23
C ILE A 106 -21.18 -7.62 -9.32
N ASP A 107 -21.90 -7.30 -10.38
CA ASP A 107 -22.32 -8.21 -11.43
C ASP A 107 -22.34 -7.44 -12.75
N MET A 108 -21.76 -8.02 -13.80
CA MET A 108 -21.79 -7.40 -15.13
C MET A 108 -23.13 -7.67 -15.79
N ARG A 109 -23.85 -6.60 -16.12
CA ARG A 109 -25.23 -6.68 -16.60
C ARG A 109 -25.33 -7.57 -17.84
N ASN A 110 -26.32 -8.45 -17.84
CA ASN A 110 -26.66 -9.36 -18.93
C ASN A 110 -25.50 -10.34 -19.26
N THR A 111 -25.69 -11.62 -18.95
CA THR A 111 -24.71 -12.69 -19.20
C THR A 111 -24.18 -12.74 -20.63
N SER A 112 -25.00 -12.41 -21.63
CA SER A 112 -24.59 -12.37 -23.04
C SER A 112 -23.75 -11.14 -23.40
N ALA A 113 -23.92 -10.03 -22.67
CA ALA A 113 -23.19 -8.78 -22.88
C ALA A 113 -22.00 -8.62 -21.92
N ALA A 114 -21.90 -9.40 -20.84
CA ALA A 114 -20.91 -9.32 -19.76
C ALA A 114 -19.42 -9.47 -20.19
N ASN A 115 -19.14 -9.50 -21.49
CA ASN A 115 -17.80 -9.42 -22.09
C ASN A 115 -17.72 -8.41 -23.25
N THR A 116 -18.61 -7.42 -23.30
CA THR A 116 -18.69 -6.36 -24.32
C THR A 116 -18.35 -5.02 -23.69
N ASN A 117 -17.55 -4.20 -24.37
CA ASN A 117 -17.25 -2.83 -23.93
C ASN A 117 -18.53 -2.02 -23.76
N GLY A 118 -18.60 -1.25 -22.67
CA GLY A 118 -19.77 -0.45 -22.32
C GLY A 118 -20.84 -1.23 -21.56
N THR A 119 -20.56 -2.45 -21.10
CA THR A 119 -21.50 -3.17 -20.25
C THR A 119 -21.44 -2.64 -18.84
N ASP A 120 -22.58 -2.15 -18.35
CA ASP A 120 -22.71 -1.58 -17.01
C ASP A 120 -22.53 -2.63 -15.91
N ALA A 121 -21.94 -2.19 -14.80
CA ALA A 121 -21.97 -2.89 -13.54
C ALA A 121 -23.27 -2.60 -12.78
N GLN A 122 -23.80 -3.66 -12.19
CA GLN A 122 -24.99 -3.64 -11.32
C GLN A 122 -24.70 -4.47 -10.07
N ILE A 123 -25.59 -4.42 -9.08
CA ILE A 123 -25.65 -5.47 -8.07
C ILE A 123 -26.69 -6.51 -8.44
N TRP A 124 -26.35 -7.78 -8.22
CA TRP A 124 -27.25 -8.90 -8.44
C TRP A 124 -27.05 -9.96 -7.38
N LYS A 125 -28.08 -10.79 -7.17
CA LYS A 125 -28.05 -11.94 -6.26
C LYS A 125 -26.79 -12.77 -6.49
N TYR A 126 -25.96 -12.87 -5.45
CA TYR A 126 -24.72 -13.63 -5.48
C TYR A 126 -25.03 -15.13 -5.43
N THR A 127 -24.44 -15.89 -6.36
CA THR A 127 -24.62 -17.34 -6.45
C THR A 127 -23.34 -18.13 -6.25
N GLY A 128 -22.17 -17.47 -6.35
CA GLY A 128 -20.85 -18.11 -6.36
C GLY A 128 -20.58 -19.00 -7.58
N LYS A 129 -21.46 -19.02 -8.58
CA LYS A 129 -21.38 -19.87 -9.77
C LYS A 129 -21.32 -19.11 -11.08
N LEU A 130 -21.67 -17.82 -11.06
CA LEU A 130 -21.79 -16.96 -12.23
C LEU A 130 -20.45 -16.25 -12.51
N ARG A 131 -20.02 -16.26 -13.78
CA ARG A 131 -18.70 -15.72 -14.18
C ARG A 131 -18.69 -14.20 -14.27
N GLU A 132 -19.86 -13.59 -14.44
CA GLU A 132 -20.10 -12.15 -14.41
C GLU A 132 -20.00 -11.54 -13.00
N GLN A 133 -19.90 -12.39 -11.97
CA GLN A 133 -19.69 -12.02 -10.55
C GLN A 133 -18.25 -12.30 -10.07
N ASP A 134 -17.41 -12.88 -10.95
CA ASP A 134 -16.04 -13.27 -10.66
C ASP A 134 -15.05 -12.27 -11.26
N PHE A 135 -14.19 -11.71 -10.41
CA PHE A 135 -13.22 -10.68 -10.78
C PHE A 135 -11.77 -11.13 -10.57
N ILE A 136 -10.87 -10.55 -11.35
CA ILE A 136 -9.42 -10.66 -11.24
C ILE A 136 -8.92 -9.28 -10.80
N ILE A 137 -8.41 -9.17 -9.57
CA ILE A 137 -7.79 -7.93 -9.10
C ILE A 137 -6.29 -8.04 -9.37
N SER A 138 -5.73 -7.09 -10.13
CA SER A 138 -4.31 -7.09 -10.53
C SER A 138 -3.67 -5.74 -10.26
N ALA A 139 -2.41 -5.74 -9.81
CA ALA A 139 -1.67 -4.50 -9.58
C ALA A 139 -1.48 -3.74 -10.90
N ALA A 140 -1.77 -2.43 -10.89
CA ALA A 140 -1.57 -1.56 -12.04
C ALA A 140 -0.12 -1.07 -12.12
N SER A 141 0.42 -0.87 -13.33
CA SER A 141 1.82 -0.42 -13.54
C SER A 141 2.12 0.97 -12.94
N GLY A 142 1.12 1.82 -12.77
CA GLY A 142 1.21 3.12 -12.09
C GLY A 142 0.87 3.09 -10.59
N GLY A 143 0.75 1.89 -10.00
CA GLY A 143 0.26 1.68 -8.62
C GLY A 143 -1.26 1.75 -8.50
N GLY A 144 -1.81 1.10 -7.47
CA GLY A 144 -3.25 0.80 -7.38
C GLY A 144 -3.56 -0.53 -8.08
N TYR A 145 -4.83 -0.73 -8.43
CA TYR A 145 -5.34 -1.97 -9.01
C TYR A 145 -6.26 -1.77 -10.19
N GLN A 146 -6.30 -2.78 -11.04
CA GLN A 146 -7.37 -3.02 -12.00
C GLN A 146 -8.31 -4.10 -11.47
N ILE A 147 -9.59 -3.97 -11.79
CA ILE A 147 -10.61 -4.98 -11.49
C ILE A 147 -11.08 -5.58 -12.81
N GLY A 148 -10.40 -6.62 -13.27
CA GLY A 148 -10.70 -7.33 -14.51
C GLY A 148 -11.81 -8.36 -14.36
N THR A 149 -12.57 -8.62 -15.42
CA THR A 149 -13.61 -9.68 -15.37
C THR A 149 -13.02 -11.06 -15.67
N ARG A 150 -13.53 -12.11 -14.99
CA ARG A 150 -13.22 -13.51 -15.34
C ARG A 150 -13.66 -13.85 -16.77
N LEU A 151 -14.74 -13.26 -17.25
CA LEU A 151 -15.26 -13.50 -18.60
C LEU A 151 -14.27 -13.10 -19.70
N SER A 152 -13.56 -11.99 -19.49
CA SER A 152 -12.57 -11.48 -20.44
C SER A 152 -11.15 -12.02 -20.20
N ASN A 153 -10.95 -12.86 -19.17
CA ASN A 153 -9.64 -13.21 -18.61
C ASN A 153 -8.84 -11.96 -18.20
N GLY A 154 -9.53 -10.97 -17.62
CA GLY A 154 -8.93 -9.73 -17.13
C GLY A 154 -8.57 -8.70 -18.21
N ARG A 155 -8.92 -8.95 -19.48
CA ARG A 155 -8.67 -7.99 -20.58
C ARG A 155 -9.63 -6.80 -20.55
N LYS A 156 -10.83 -6.99 -20.00
CA LYS A 156 -11.80 -5.93 -19.75
C LYS A 156 -11.90 -5.67 -18.26
N VAL A 157 -11.84 -4.40 -17.88
CA VAL A 157 -11.71 -3.94 -16.50
C VAL A 157 -12.84 -2.97 -16.16
N LEU A 158 -13.21 -2.91 -14.88
CA LEU A 158 -14.13 -1.88 -14.40
C LEU A 158 -13.51 -0.50 -14.56
N GLU A 159 -14.25 0.41 -15.18
CA GLU A 159 -13.89 1.81 -15.35
C GLU A 159 -15.06 2.74 -15.06
N VAL A 160 -14.75 3.99 -14.73
CA VAL A 160 -15.72 5.08 -14.74
C VAL A 160 -16.00 5.46 -16.19
N THR A 161 -17.27 5.42 -16.59
CA THR A 161 -17.70 5.76 -17.95
C THR A 161 -17.21 7.14 -18.37
N ASN A 162 -16.69 7.25 -19.60
CA ASN A 162 -16.18 8.49 -20.19
C ASN A 162 -15.10 9.24 -19.37
N SER A 163 -14.40 8.57 -18.45
CA SER A 163 -13.47 9.22 -17.52
C SER A 163 -14.10 10.39 -16.74
N SER A 164 -15.40 10.30 -16.45
CA SER A 164 -16.16 11.38 -15.83
C SER A 164 -15.66 11.71 -14.42
N TYR A 165 -15.79 12.98 -14.04
CA TYR A 165 -15.63 13.44 -12.65
C TYR A 165 -16.97 13.61 -11.92
N ALA A 166 -18.10 13.37 -12.59
CA ALA A 166 -19.42 13.61 -12.06
C ALA A 166 -19.89 12.50 -11.11
N ASN A 167 -20.64 12.91 -10.08
CA ASN A 167 -21.41 11.99 -9.24
C ASN A 167 -22.52 11.32 -10.06
N GLY A 168 -22.76 10.03 -9.81
CA GLY A 168 -23.81 9.28 -10.49
C GLY A 168 -23.39 8.68 -11.84
N GLU A 169 -22.15 8.93 -12.30
CA GLU A 169 -21.62 8.26 -13.48
C GLU A 169 -21.52 6.74 -13.23
N THR A 170 -21.95 5.96 -14.22
CA THR A 170 -21.97 4.50 -14.13
C THR A 170 -20.57 3.90 -14.23
N ILE A 171 -20.35 2.82 -13.47
CA ILE A 171 -19.20 1.95 -13.65
C ILE A 171 -19.53 0.93 -14.74
N GLN A 172 -18.68 0.80 -15.73
CA GLN A 172 -18.82 -0.13 -16.85
C GLN A 172 -17.57 -0.98 -17.01
N ILE A 173 -17.60 -1.96 -17.91
CA ILE A 173 -16.38 -2.63 -18.38
C ILE A 173 -15.92 -2.09 -19.72
N TRP A 174 -14.60 -1.95 -19.86
CA TRP A 174 -13.96 -1.61 -21.12
C TRP A 174 -12.63 -2.33 -21.26
N ASP A 175 -12.10 -2.40 -22.49
CA ASP A 175 -10.75 -2.91 -22.71
C ASP A 175 -9.74 -2.11 -21.90
N TYR A 176 -8.91 -2.82 -21.14
CA TYR A 176 -7.85 -2.23 -20.35
C TYR A 176 -6.94 -1.36 -21.23
N SER A 177 -6.64 -0.15 -20.74
CA SER A 177 -5.74 0.77 -21.43
C SER A 177 -4.78 1.43 -20.46
N THR A 178 -3.49 1.45 -20.80
CA THR A 178 -2.49 2.22 -20.05
C THR A 178 -2.55 3.73 -20.34
N SER A 179 -3.36 4.16 -21.31
CA SER A 179 -3.48 5.57 -21.71
C SER A 179 -4.50 6.36 -20.89
N ARG A 180 -5.33 5.68 -20.11
CA ARG A 180 -6.37 6.27 -19.25
C ARG A 180 -6.19 5.74 -17.84
N MET A 181 -6.71 6.47 -16.86
CA MET A 181 -6.62 6.09 -15.43
C MET A 181 -7.99 5.92 -14.78
N ASN A 182 -9.07 6.03 -15.56
CA ASN A 182 -10.45 5.85 -15.10
C ASN A 182 -10.77 4.39 -14.75
N ASP A 183 -9.84 3.47 -15.00
CA ASP A 183 -9.87 2.04 -14.67
C ASP A 183 -8.88 1.65 -13.54
N ASN A 184 -8.25 2.64 -12.90
CA ASN A 184 -7.29 2.44 -11.82
C ASN A 184 -7.91 2.77 -10.46
N TRP A 185 -7.84 1.81 -9.53
CA TRP A 185 -8.56 1.83 -8.26
C TRP A 185 -7.61 1.69 -7.06
N ASP A 186 -7.83 2.46 -6.01
CA ASP A 186 -7.25 2.21 -4.68
C ASP A 186 -8.28 1.45 -3.81
N PHE A 187 -7.84 0.39 -3.13
CA PHE A 187 -8.65 -0.33 -2.15
C PHE A 187 -8.26 0.13 -0.74
N ILE A 188 -9.16 0.86 -0.06
CA ILE A 188 -8.92 1.45 1.25
C ILE A 188 -9.73 0.66 2.29
N SER A 189 -9.07 -0.06 3.21
CA SER A 189 -9.77 -0.92 4.17
C SER A 189 -10.73 -0.14 5.08
N VAL A 190 -11.97 -0.60 5.19
CA VAL A 190 -13.02 -0.12 6.11
C VAL A 190 -12.82 -0.72 7.49
N GLN A 191 -12.43 -1.99 7.55
CA GLN A 191 -12.01 -2.63 8.79
C GLN A 191 -10.54 -2.32 9.02
N SER A 192 -10.28 -1.28 9.79
CA SER A 192 -9.11 -1.23 10.64
C SER A 192 -9.30 -2.25 11.77
N GLU A 193 -9.28 -3.55 11.49
CA GLU A 193 -8.72 -4.41 12.53
C GLU A 193 -7.23 -4.06 12.58
N LYS A 194 -6.90 -3.12 13.48
CA LYS A 194 -5.55 -2.86 13.99
C LYS A 194 -4.54 -2.30 12.99
N ASN A 195 -4.94 -1.31 12.19
CA ASN A 195 -4.03 -0.60 11.28
C ASN A 195 -3.99 0.90 11.59
N ASP A 196 -3.90 1.28 12.87
CA ASP A 196 -3.43 2.63 13.19
C ASP A 196 -1.98 2.79 12.71
N ALA A 197 -1.63 4.00 12.31
CA ALA A 197 -0.26 4.42 12.20
C ALA A 197 -0.08 5.60 13.15
N THR A 198 0.68 5.40 14.22
CA THR A 198 0.80 6.39 15.29
C THR A 198 2.14 7.10 15.22
N TYR A 199 2.06 8.41 15.10
CA TYR A 199 3.18 9.31 15.22
C TYR A 199 3.22 9.93 16.62
N PHE A 200 4.19 9.52 17.43
CA PHE A 200 4.48 10.10 18.74
C PHE A 200 5.47 11.26 18.63
N THR A 201 5.08 12.42 19.17
CA THR A 201 5.97 13.57 19.32
C THR A 201 6.42 13.63 20.78
N LEU A 202 7.68 13.29 21.03
CA LEU A 202 8.24 13.17 22.38
C LEU A 202 8.69 14.52 22.95
N THR A 203 8.67 15.56 22.12
CA THR A 203 8.94 16.94 22.52
C THR A 203 7.84 17.85 21.97
N THR A 204 7.75 19.05 22.52
CA THR A 204 6.91 20.11 21.94
C THR A 204 7.40 20.41 20.52
N LEU A 205 6.47 20.42 19.57
CA LEU A 205 6.77 20.66 18.16
C LEU A 205 6.86 22.16 17.87
N SER A 206 7.87 22.56 17.09
CA SER A 206 7.87 23.86 16.43
C SER A 206 6.80 23.92 15.32
N ASN A 207 6.53 25.12 14.77
CA ASN A 207 5.61 25.26 13.64
C ASN A 207 6.06 24.45 12.41
N ALA A 208 7.38 24.33 12.19
CA ALA A 208 7.92 23.53 11.09
C ALA A 208 7.64 22.02 11.32
N ASP A 209 7.80 21.56 12.56
CA ASP A 209 7.56 20.15 12.90
C ASP A 209 6.09 19.76 12.83
N GLN A 210 5.18 20.68 13.18
CA GLN A 210 3.74 20.46 13.04
C GLN A 210 3.36 20.21 11.57
N LYS A 211 3.95 20.96 10.64
CA LYS A 211 3.74 20.74 9.20
C LYS A 211 4.21 19.36 8.77
N VAL A 212 5.38 18.92 9.24
CA VAL A 212 5.88 17.56 8.98
C VAL A 212 4.95 16.51 9.59
N ALA A 213 4.41 16.75 10.78
CA ALA A 213 3.46 15.83 11.41
C ALA A 213 2.15 15.67 10.63
N GLU A 214 1.61 16.75 10.10
CA GLU A 214 0.44 16.68 9.23
C GLU A 214 0.76 16.00 7.89
N ASN A 215 1.95 16.20 7.32
CA ASN A 215 2.40 15.47 6.12
C ASN A 215 2.53 13.95 6.37
N VAL A 216 3.10 13.56 7.51
CA VAL A 216 3.20 12.16 7.96
C VAL A 216 1.81 11.55 8.08
N LYS A 217 0.89 12.23 8.77
CA LYS A 217 -0.50 11.78 8.94
C LYS A 217 -1.23 11.64 7.61
N SER A 218 -1.08 12.62 6.72
CA SER A 218 -1.63 12.56 5.36
C SER A 218 -1.08 11.36 4.58
N THR A 219 0.20 11.06 4.74
CA THR A 219 0.82 9.89 4.11
C THR A 219 0.28 8.58 4.68
N PHE A 220 0.12 8.46 6.00
CA PHE A 220 -0.53 7.28 6.61
C PHE A 220 -1.94 7.05 6.06
N ASN A 221 -2.74 8.11 5.98
CA ASN A 221 -4.09 8.02 5.41
C ASN A 221 -4.07 7.59 3.94
N ARG A 222 -3.11 8.08 3.15
CA ARG A 222 -2.90 7.65 1.75
C ARG A 222 -2.44 6.21 1.62
N LEU A 223 -1.78 5.66 2.64
CA LEU A 223 -1.37 4.26 2.73
C LEU A 223 -2.48 3.35 3.29
N GLY A 224 -3.66 3.90 3.60
CA GLY A 224 -4.79 3.13 4.13
C GLY A 224 -4.74 2.85 5.63
N TYR A 225 -3.85 3.54 6.37
CA TYR A 225 -3.81 3.51 7.83
C TYR A 225 -4.61 4.67 8.41
N ASN A 226 -5.12 4.50 9.63
CA ASN A 226 -5.66 5.62 10.40
C ASN A 226 -4.48 6.40 11.03
N GLY A 227 -4.11 7.52 10.40
CA GLY A 227 -2.99 8.35 10.84
C GLY A 227 -3.31 9.10 12.14
N ASN A 228 -2.57 8.80 13.19
CA ASN A 228 -2.70 9.44 14.50
C ASN A 228 -1.44 10.24 14.83
N ILE A 229 -1.60 11.44 15.38
CA ILE A 229 -0.51 12.19 16.01
C ILE A 229 -0.80 12.23 17.50
N THR A 230 0.17 11.84 18.32
CA THR A 230 0.06 11.83 19.78
C THR A 230 1.25 12.58 20.37
N SER A 231 0.99 13.78 20.88
CA SER A 231 2.02 14.64 21.45
C SER A 231 2.23 14.38 22.93
N LEU A 232 3.50 14.38 23.36
CA LEU A 232 3.96 14.17 24.73
C LEU A 232 3.21 13.02 25.44
N PRO A 233 3.16 11.81 24.85
CA PRO A 233 2.30 10.73 25.34
C PRO A 233 2.73 10.23 26.73
N SER A 234 1.80 9.75 27.55
CA SER A 234 2.17 8.94 28.72
C SER A 234 2.66 7.54 28.31
N LYS A 235 3.33 6.81 29.22
CA LYS A 235 3.71 5.40 28.99
C LYS A 235 2.51 4.54 28.60
N ASP A 236 1.40 4.70 29.32
CA ASP A 236 0.17 3.97 29.05
C ASP A 236 -0.40 4.31 27.68
N THR A 237 -0.32 5.59 27.28
CA THR A 237 -0.78 6.03 25.96
C THR A 237 0.04 5.38 24.84
N ILE A 238 1.36 5.29 25.00
CA ILE A 238 2.23 4.59 24.04
C ILE A 238 1.82 3.12 23.96
N GLY A 239 1.68 2.42 25.09
CA GLY A 239 1.31 1.00 25.10
C GLY A 239 -0.06 0.74 24.45
N GLN A 240 -1.06 1.59 24.71
CA GLN A 240 -2.38 1.45 24.09
C GLN A 240 -2.38 1.73 22.59
N LYS A 241 -1.66 2.77 22.14
CA LYS A 241 -1.53 3.06 20.71
C LYS A 241 -0.73 1.99 19.98
N ALA A 242 0.34 1.47 20.59
CA ALA A 242 1.14 0.40 20.01
C ALA A 242 0.33 -0.87 19.73
N LYS A 243 -0.56 -1.29 20.65
CA LYS A 243 -1.44 -2.47 20.48
C LYS A 243 -2.33 -2.45 19.23
N ASN A 244 -2.61 -1.25 18.73
CA ASN A 244 -3.55 -1.03 17.63
C ASN A 244 -2.85 -0.55 16.36
N SER A 245 -1.54 -0.30 16.42
CA SER A 245 -0.78 0.30 15.33
C SER A 245 0.10 -0.70 14.60
N ARG A 246 0.16 -0.59 13.27
CA ARG A 246 1.13 -1.32 12.44
C ARG A 246 2.39 -0.52 12.17
N ILE A 247 2.29 0.80 12.28
CA ILE A 247 3.39 1.73 12.06
C ILE A 247 3.51 2.63 13.27
N LEU A 248 4.70 2.71 13.84
CA LEU A 248 5.04 3.66 14.89
C LEU A 248 6.12 4.62 14.40
N ILE A 249 5.96 5.91 14.68
CA ILE A 249 7.01 6.92 14.50
C ILE A 249 7.24 7.57 15.86
N PHE A 250 8.49 7.67 16.27
CA PHE A 250 8.90 8.42 17.45
C PHE A 250 9.78 9.59 16.99
N HIS A 251 9.33 10.83 17.21
CA HIS A 251 10.07 12.06 16.89
C HIS A 251 10.34 12.94 18.11
N GLY A 252 11.53 13.53 18.21
CA GLY A 252 11.82 14.57 19.21
C GLY A 252 13.05 15.43 18.87
N HIS A 253 13.07 16.66 19.41
CA HIS A 253 14.14 17.67 19.27
C HIS A 253 14.89 17.90 20.59
N GLY A 254 16.22 18.09 20.56
CA GLY A 254 16.96 18.61 21.73
C GLY A 254 17.95 17.67 22.44
N GLY A 255 18.68 16.84 21.71
CA GLY A 255 19.82 16.13 22.30
C GLY A 255 19.48 14.77 22.91
N PRO A 256 20.44 13.92 23.34
CA PRO A 256 20.13 12.59 23.83
C PRO A 256 19.28 12.73 25.08
N GLY A 257 17.99 12.57 24.88
CA GLY A 257 17.06 12.42 25.95
C GLY A 257 17.25 11.04 26.55
N TYR A 258 18.03 10.96 27.64
CA TYR A 258 18.18 9.78 28.48
C TYR A 258 16.88 8.97 28.57
N PHE A 259 16.92 7.73 28.09
CA PHE A 259 15.99 6.70 28.52
C PHE A 259 16.47 6.15 29.87
N ASN A 260 16.38 6.94 30.95
CA ASN A 260 16.61 6.42 32.30
C ASN A 260 15.71 7.05 33.38
N VAL A 261 15.36 6.22 34.35
CA VAL A 261 14.65 6.50 35.59
C VAL A 261 15.69 6.84 36.66
N ASN A 262 15.85 8.11 37.03
CA ASN A 262 16.25 8.41 38.40
C ASN A 262 15.74 9.78 38.88
N LYS A 263 14.94 9.76 39.93
CA LYS A 263 14.13 10.85 40.49
C LYS A 263 14.94 11.96 41.21
N SER A 264 16.22 12.16 40.91
CA SER A 264 17.11 12.92 41.80
C SER A 264 17.83 14.15 41.23
N LYS A 265 17.45 14.69 40.06
CA LYS A 265 18.02 15.98 39.60
C LYS A 265 16.94 17.02 39.30
N LYS A 266 17.19 18.24 39.81
CA LYS A 266 16.30 19.39 39.88
C LYS A 266 16.01 20.00 38.50
N GLU A 267 14.83 20.59 38.45
CA GLU A 267 13.99 21.07 37.34
C GLU A 267 14.48 22.32 36.57
N SER A 268 15.77 22.67 36.57
CA SER A 268 16.18 24.03 36.19
C SER A 268 16.98 24.23 34.89
N ASP A 269 17.23 23.21 34.06
CA ASP A 269 17.90 23.43 32.77
C ASP A 269 17.12 22.78 31.62
N TYR A 270 16.89 23.60 30.58
CA TYR A 270 16.09 23.42 29.38
C TYR A 270 15.96 21.98 28.85
N PHE A 271 14.73 21.63 28.46
CA PHE A 271 14.23 20.39 27.84
C PHE A 271 13.88 19.26 28.83
N SER A 272 12.59 19.16 29.16
CA SER A 272 12.00 18.00 29.82
C SER A 272 12.12 16.79 28.88
N VAL A 273 13.13 15.97 29.12
CA VAL A 273 13.33 14.72 28.40
C VAL A 273 12.41 13.65 28.98
N TYR A 274 11.53 13.07 28.16
CA TYR A 274 10.72 11.93 28.55
C TYR A 274 11.43 10.61 28.25
N SER A 275 11.55 9.74 29.27
CA SER A 275 12.17 8.42 29.16
C SER A 275 11.12 7.30 29.08
N TYR A 276 11.14 6.54 27.98
CA TYR A 276 10.28 5.37 27.74
C TYR A 276 11.09 4.10 27.48
N GLU A 277 11.19 3.20 28.45
CA GLU A 277 11.71 1.84 28.22
C GLU A 277 10.68 1.07 27.39
N LEU A 278 10.74 1.20 26.06
CA LEU A 278 9.69 0.70 25.16
C LEU A 278 9.52 -0.82 25.28
N GLU A 279 10.59 -1.57 25.59
CA GLU A 279 10.50 -3.00 25.87
C GLU A 279 9.70 -3.35 27.13
N LYS A 280 9.52 -2.41 28.06
CA LYS A 280 8.66 -2.57 29.24
C LYS A 280 7.24 -2.05 29.04
N ILE A 281 7.01 -1.27 27.98
CA ILE A 281 5.72 -0.62 27.67
C ILE A 281 4.96 -1.42 26.61
N ILE A 282 5.66 -1.91 25.60
CA ILE A 282 5.12 -2.65 24.46
C ILE A 282 5.57 -4.10 24.62
N SER A 283 4.60 -5.01 24.77
CA SER A 283 4.90 -6.43 24.95
C SER A 283 5.49 -7.06 23.69
N SER A 284 6.19 -8.19 23.79
CA SER A 284 6.74 -8.90 22.61
C SER A 284 5.65 -9.31 21.60
N ASN A 285 4.44 -9.63 22.08
CA ASN A 285 3.29 -9.90 21.22
C ASN A 285 2.81 -8.64 20.48
N ASP A 286 2.92 -7.49 21.14
CA ASP A 286 2.58 -6.22 20.52
C ASP A 286 3.63 -5.81 19.47
N TRP A 287 4.91 -6.03 19.76
CA TRP A 287 5.99 -5.84 18.78
C TRP A 287 5.85 -6.70 17.53
N ALA A 288 5.45 -7.97 17.68
CA ALA A 288 5.35 -8.91 16.57
C ALA A 288 4.30 -8.52 15.50
N HIS A 289 3.29 -7.71 15.86
CA HIS A 289 2.29 -7.24 14.90
C HIS A 289 2.63 -5.89 14.26
N ILE A 290 3.65 -5.18 14.76
CA ILE A 290 4.12 -3.92 14.20
C ILE A 290 4.98 -4.22 12.96
N ASP A 291 4.59 -3.65 11.83
CA ASP A 291 5.31 -3.80 10.56
C ASP A 291 6.51 -2.87 10.48
N PHE A 292 6.36 -1.64 10.95
CA PHE A 292 7.39 -0.60 10.86
C PHE A 292 7.50 0.23 12.12
N VAL A 293 8.74 0.47 12.54
CA VAL A 293 9.05 1.52 13.52
C VAL A 293 10.08 2.48 12.97
N PHE A 294 9.82 3.77 13.11
CA PHE A 294 10.72 4.85 12.75
C PHE A 294 11.15 5.60 13.99
N PHE A 295 12.45 5.80 14.13
CA PHE A 295 13.03 6.68 15.14
C PHE A 295 13.68 7.88 14.45
N ALA A 296 13.07 9.05 14.59
CA ALA A 296 13.58 10.32 14.09
C ALA A 296 13.95 11.19 15.29
N SER A 297 15.23 11.37 15.60
CA SER A 297 15.64 12.24 16.70
C SER A 297 16.93 12.94 16.34
N CYS A 298 17.02 14.22 16.69
CA CYS A 298 18.20 15.03 16.37
C CYS A 298 19.46 14.57 17.09
N ASN A 299 19.37 13.82 18.21
CA ASN A 299 20.49 13.06 18.79
C ASN A 299 20.10 11.59 19.00
N SER A 300 21.05 10.68 18.74
CA SER A 300 20.84 9.24 18.56
C SER A 300 19.96 8.57 19.61
N ALA A 301 19.10 7.68 19.15
CA ALA A 301 18.25 6.79 19.94
C ALA A 301 19.06 5.68 20.66
N THR A 302 19.96 6.05 21.57
CA THR A 302 20.82 5.13 22.35
C THR A 302 20.36 5.05 23.80
N THR A 303 20.28 3.83 24.37
CA THR A 303 20.13 3.63 25.82
C THR A 303 21.52 3.52 26.49
N HIS A 304 21.64 3.88 27.77
CA HIS A 304 22.89 3.78 28.56
C HIS A 304 22.61 2.74 29.67
N SER A 305 23.21 1.55 29.69
CA SER A 305 24.60 1.28 30.09
C SER A 305 25.31 0.20 29.26
N ASP A 306 24.66 -0.35 28.24
CA ASP A 306 25.19 -1.46 27.43
C ASP A 306 24.84 -1.29 25.94
N ARG A 307 25.32 -0.21 25.31
CA ARG A 307 25.47 0.02 23.85
C ARG A 307 24.40 -0.51 22.86
N ALA A 308 23.16 -0.75 23.27
CA ALA A 308 22.08 -1.16 22.37
C ALA A 308 21.28 0.06 21.92
N SER A 309 21.13 0.24 20.61
CA SER A 309 20.23 1.29 20.10
C SER A 309 18.76 0.89 20.33
N LEU A 310 17.83 1.84 20.42
CA LEU A 310 16.39 1.55 20.42
C LEU A 310 15.97 0.74 19.19
N VAL A 311 16.74 0.89 18.10
CA VAL A 311 16.62 0.08 16.90
C VAL A 311 16.90 -1.40 17.21
N ASP A 312 18.01 -1.70 17.89
CA ASP A 312 18.37 -3.07 18.30
C ASP A 312 17.36 -3.64 19.31
N ALA A 313 16.85 -2.82 20.23
CA ALA A 313 15.85 -3.22 21.22
C ALA A 313 14.51 -3.60 20.57
N ALA A 314 13.98 -2.75 19.67
CA ALA A 314 12.74 -3.03 18.95
C ALA A 314 12.84 -4.28 18.06
N ILE A 315 13.99 -4.51 17.43
CA ILE A 315 14.25 -5.73 16.65
C ILE A 315 14.29 -6.96 17.55
N SER A 316 15.02 -6.89 18.65
CA SER A 316 15.12 -7.99 19.63
C SER A 316 13.76 -8.32 20.23
N ALA A 317 12.88 -7.34 20.34
CA ALA A 317 11.52 -7.50 20.83
C ALA A 317 10.52 -8.04 19.78
N GLY A 318 10.89 -8.08 18.49
CA GLY A 318 10.09 -8.71 17.43
C GLY A 318 9.56 -7.78 16.34
N ALA A 319 9.96 -6.49 16.31
CA ALA A 319 9.58 -5.59 15.22
C ALA A 319 10.09 -6.10 13.87
N LYS A 320 9.25 -6.04 12.83
CA LYS A 320 9.61 -6.60 11.51
C LYS A 320 10.61 -5.72 10.75
N CYS A 321 10.48 -4.39 10.84
CA CYS A 321 11.45 -3.44 10.30
C CYS A 321 11.56 -2.23 11.21
N VAL A 322 12.80 -1.80 11.39
CA VAL A 322 13.10 -0.58 12.12
C VAL A 322 14.03 0.29 11.29
N ILE A 323 13.67 1.56 11.18
CA ILE A 323 14.42 2.59 10.44
C ILE A 323 14.77 3.70 11.43
N GLY A 324 16.06 4.03 11.52
CA GLY A 324 16.51 5.08 12.41
C GLY A 324 17.95 5.49 12.18
N PHE A 325 18.43 6.44 12.97
CA PHE A 325 19.77 6.99 12.87
C PHE A 325 20.64 6.51 14.03
N ASN A 326 21.87 6.06 13.73
CA ASN A 326 22.89 5.74 14.73
C ASN A 326 23.83 6.93 14.93
N GLY A 327 23.27 8.10 15.23
CA GLY A 327 24.01 9.36 15.38
C GLY A 327 23.09 10.56 15.58
N SER A 328 23.68 11.73 15.82
CA SER A 328 22.98 13.01 15.77
C SER A 328 22.70 13.41 14.33
N VAL A 329 21.49 13.90 14.06
CA VAL A 329 21.03 14.37 12.75
C VAL A 329 20.57 15.81 12.91
N ALA A 330 21.12 16.72 12.11
CA ALA A 330 20.52 18.05 11.96
C ALA A 330 19.20 17.92 11.18
N ASN A 331 18.10 18.45 11.71
CA ASN A 331 16.78 18.51 11.07
C ASN A 331 16.12 17.14 10.81
N ALA A 332 15.89 16.33 11.85
CA ALA A 332 15.24 15.02 11.75
C ALA A 332 13.86 15.05 11.05
N GLU A 333 13.18 16.19 11.11
CA GLU A 333 11.91 16.47 10.46
C GLU A 333 12.00 16.51 8.92
N GLU A 334 13.07 17.05 8.34
CA GLU A 334 13.27 17.05 6.88
C GLU A 334 13.48 15.63 6.36
N TYR A 335 14.21 14.80 7.12
CA TYR A 335 14.40 13.39 6.80
C TYR A 335 13.08 12.62 6.87
N LEU A 336 12.28 12.88 7.90
CA LEU A 336 10.96 12.27 8.06
C LEU A 336 10.05 12.65 6.88
N ASP A 337 10.00 13.93 6.50
CA ASP A 337 9.19 14.41 5.38
C ASP A 337 9.63 13.82 4.04
N TYR A 338 10.95 13.76 3.80
CA TYR A 338 11.51 13.14 2.60
C TYR A 338 11.17 11.64 2.54
N MET A 339 11.39 10.91 3.63
CA MET A 339 11.15 9.48 3.70
C MET A 339 9.66 9.16 3.54
N MET A 340 8.77 9.91 4.19
CA MET A 340 7.32 9.76 4.00
C MET A 340 6.91 10.10 2.58
N SER A 341 7.52 11.11 1.96
CA SER A 341 7.33 11.41 0.53
C SER A 341 7.80 10.26 -0.38
N ALA A 342 8.91 9.62 -0.06
CA ALA A 342 9.39 8.44 -0.78
C ALA A 342 8.43 7.23 -0.60
N PHE A 343 7.93 6.97 0.61
CA PHE A 343 6.89 5.96 0.87
C PHE A 343 5.59 6.25 0.13
N ALA A 344 5.19 7.51 0.08
CA ALA A 344 4.00 7.97 -0.61
C ALA A 344 4.06 7.75 -2.13
N ASN A 345 5.24 7.82 -2.74
CA ASN A 345 5.40 7.91 -4.18
C ASN A 345 5.95 6.63 -4.83
N ASN A 346 6.55 5.72 -4.05
CA ASN A 346 7.09 4.47 -4.57
C ASN A 346 6.17 3.27 -4.26
N PRO A 347 5.66 2.54 -5.26
CA PRO A 347 4.72 1.43 -5.06
C PRO A 347 5.35 0.16 -4.47
N LEU A 348 6.69 0.09 -4.43
CA LEU A 348 7.46 -1.02 -3.89
C LEU A 348 8.73 -0.45 -3.22
N ILE A 349 8.81 -0.53 -1.89
CA ILE A 349 10.08 -0.35 -1.18
C ILE A 349 10.52 -1.72 -0.70
N THR A 350 11.59 -2.22 -1.32
CA THR A 350 12.22 -3.48 -0.95
C THR A 350 13.40 -3.19 -0.05
N VAL A 351 13.28 -3.50 1.23
CA VAL A 351 14.41 -3.43 2.18
C VAL A 351 15.16 -4.78 2.11
N ASN A 352 16.18 -4.85 1.25
CA ASN A 352 17.05 -6.01 1.13
C ASN A 352 18.29 -5.85 2.01
N GLY A 353 18.32 -6.59 3.12
CA GLY A 353 19.46 -6.56 4.05
C GLY A 353 19.54 -5.26 4.85
N ALA A 354 20.49 -5.21 5.80
CA ALA A 354 20.89 -3.93 6.36
C ALA A 354 21.45 -3.09 5.20
N MET A 355 20.95 -1.87 4.98
CA MET A 355 21.57 -0.99 3.99
C MET A 355 23.04 -0.84 4.37
N THR A 356 23.93 -1.31 3.50
CA THR A 356 25.37 -1.24 3.76
C THR A 356 25.84 0.19 3.55
N GLU A 357 27.02 0.53 4.09
CA GLU A 357 27.60 1.89 4.06
C GLU A 357 27.68 2.57 2.68
N ALA A 358 27.45 1.81 1.60
CA ALA A 358 27.52 2.25 0.21
C ALA A 358 26.24 2.94 -0.33
N ASP A 359 25.06 2.76 0.30
CA ASP A 359 23.80 3.38 -0.18
C ASP A 359 23.62 4.85 0.27
N LYS A 360 24.73 5.52 0.64
CA LYS A 360 24.75 6.91 1.08
C LYS A 360 24.53 7.87 -0.09
N HIS A 361 23.30 8.29 -0.30
CA HIS A 361 23.01 9.65 -0.79
C HIS A 361 21.72 10.21 -0.16
N PHE A 362 21.73 10.41 1.16
CA PHE A 362 20.88 11.39 1.84
C PHE A 362 21.74 12.42 2.58
N SER A 363 22.58 13.12 1.82
CA SER A 363 23.33 14.27 2.32
C SER A 363 22.72 15.56 1.78
N LYS A 364 22.02 16.31 2.63
CA LYS A 364 22.13 17.77 2.57
C LYS A 364 22.94 18.17 3.80
N THR A 365 24.15 18.61 3.55
CA THR A 365 25.19 18.87 4.55
C THR A 365 24.87 20.05 5.46
N SER A 366 25.06 19.89 6.77
CA SER A 366 25.61 20.92 7.64
C SER A 366 26.52 20.31 8.73
N SER A 367 27.82 20.41 8.47
CA SER A 367 28.96 20.61 9.40
C SER A 367 29.18 19.81 10.69
N ASP A 368 28.58 18.63 10.92
CA ASP A 368 29.15 17.66 11.86
C ASP A 368 28.94 16.23 11.32
N SER A 369 29.89 15.33 11.59
CA SER A 369 30.03 14.00 10.95
C SER A 369 28.70 13.35 10.51
N PRO A 370 28.55 12.92 9.24
CA PRO A 370 27.26 12.51 8.70
C PRO A 370 26.70 11.32 9.48
N ALA A 371 25.55 11.53 10.11
CA ALA A 371 24.77 10.46 10.72
C ALA A 371 24.57 9.33 9.70
N LYS A 372 24.95 8.11 10.07
CA LYS A 372 24.73 6.94 9.20
C LYS A 372 23.29 6.47 9.40
N LEU A 373 22.48 6.54 8.34
CA LEU A 373 21.16 5.91 8.30
C LEU A 373 21.35 4.40 8.51
N ARG A 374 20.71 3.85 9.56
CA ARG A 374 20.64 2.40 9.76
C ARG A 374 19.24 1.94 9.42
N VAL A 375 19.16 1.10 8.41
CA VAL A 375 17.97 0.28 8.16
C VAL A 375 18.32 -1.11 8.63
N MET A 376 17.64 -1.59 9.66
CA MET A 376 17.85 -2.93 10.18
C MET A 376 16.56 -3.74 9.97
N LYS A 377 16.72 -4.84 9.25
CA LYS A 377 15.64 -5.78 8.95
C LYS A 377 15.48 -6.71 10.15
N GLY A 378 14.29 -6.74 10.75
CA GLY A 378 13.91 -7.75 11.73
C GLY A 378 13.50 -9.06 11.05
N ASN A 379 12.89 -9.98 11.79
CA ASN A 379 12.49 -11.29 11.29
C ASN A 379 11.36 -11.18 10.23
N GLY A 380 11.72 -11.09 8.94
CA GLY A 380 10.76 -11.23 7.84
C GLY A 380 11.14 -10.51 6.55
N ASN A 381 10.66 -11.01 5.41
CA ASN A 381 10.69 -10.28 4.14
C ASN A 381 9.52 -9.31 4.10
N ILE A 382 9.76 -8.00 4.21
CA ILE A 382 8.68 -7.02 4.10
C ILE A 382 8.61 -6.52 2.66
N LYS A 383 7.47 -6.78 2.04
CA LYS A 383 7.03 -6.06 0.85
C LYS A 383 6.08 -4.97 1.32
N LEU A 384 6.50 -3.71 1.23
CA LEU A 384 5.57 -2.59 1.22
C LEU A 384 4.87 -2.60 -0.13
N ASN A 385 3.87 -3.46 -0.27
CA ASN A 385 2.90 -3.26 -1.33
C ASN A 385 2.12 -2.01 -0.92
N ARG A 386 2.01 -1.03 -1.82
CA ARG A 386 0.79 -0.23 -1.81
C ARG A 386 -0.33 -1.26 -1.87
N GLY A 387 -1.09 -1.31 -0.77
CA GLY A 387 -2.11 -2.32 -0.54
C GLY A 387 -3.07 -2.41 -1.69
#